data_AF-A0A6L7G2Y8-F1
#
_entry.id   AF-A0A6L7G2Y8-F1
#
_cell.length_a   1.000
_cell.length_b   1.000
_cell.length_c   1.000
_cell.angle_alpha   90.00
_cell.angle_beta   90.00
_cell.angle_gamma   90.00
#
_symmetry.space_group_name_H-M   'P 1'
#
loop_
_entity.id
_entity.type
_entity.pdbx_description
1 polymer ?
#
loop_
_entity_poly.entity_id
_entity_poly.type
_entity_poly.pdbx_seq_one_letter_code
_entity_poly.pdbx_strand_id
1 'polypeptide(L)' 'MEAPFEATSWNGITGAVYAGYGSSEALWLILCLAMVVVAIFFGWKHEEHAYKATRKKG' A
#
# COMPACT_ATOMS: atom_id res chain seq x y z
N MET A 1 -1.24 -25.78 -16.11
CA MET A 1 0.11 -25.22 -15.98
C MET A 1 0.68 -25.84 -14.73
N GLU A 2 1.70 -26.68 -14.84
CA GLU A 2 2.38 -27.18 -13.63
C GLU A 2 2.99 -25.99 -12.89
N ALA A 3 2.86 -25.96 -11.57
CA ALA A 3 3.37 -24.86 -10.78
C ALA A 3 4.89 -24.73 -11.01
N PRO A 4 5.46 -23.52 -11.08
CA PRO A 4 6.90 -23.30 -11.29
C PRO A 4 7.77 -23.75 -10.10
N PHE A 5 7.17 -24.50 -9.16
CA PHE A 5 7.79 -25.07 -7.98
C PHE A 5 7.20 -26.46 -7.74
N GLU A 6 8.00 -27.38 -7.20
CA GLU A 6 7.48 -28.68 -6.78
C GLU A 6 6.59 -28.53 -5.54
N ALA A 7 5.28 -28.40 -5.76
CA ALA A 7 4.26 -28.29 -4.71
C ALA A 7 4.14 -29.54 -3.85
N THR A 8 4.79 -30.64 -4.24
CA THR A 8 4.86 -31.91 -3.51
C THR A 8 5.99 -31.95 -2.49
N SER A 9 6.84 -30.92 -2.42
CA SER A 9 7.95 -30.84 -1.46
C SER A 9 7.81 -29.65 -0.50
N TRP A 10 8.17 -29.85 0.77
CA TRP A 10 8.20 -28.76 1.75
C TRP A 10 9.16 -27.64 1.33
N ASN A 11 10.29 -27.98 0.69
CA ASN A 11 11.24 -26.98 0.18
C ASN A 11 10.61 -26.08 -0.91
N GLY A 12 9.83 -26.64 -1.83
CA GLY A 12 9.14 -25.87 -2.87
C GLY A 12 8.09 -24.91 -2.29
N ILE A 13 7.31 -25.38 -1.31
CA ILE A 13 6.30 -24.56 -0.62
C ILE A 13 6.97 -23.43 0.18
N THR A 14 7.99 -23.74 0.97
CA THR A 14 8.71 -22.76 1.78
C THR A 14 9.41 -21.72 0.89
N GLY A 15 10.05 -22.14 -0.19
CA GLY A 15 10.66 -21.24 -1.17
C GLY A 15 9.64 -20.29 -1.82
N ALA A 16 8.47 -20.79 -2.21
CA ALA A 16 7.42 -19.97 -2.79
C ALA A 16 6.85 -18.94 -1.79
N VAL A 17 6.65 -19.34 -0.53
CA VAL A 17 6.17 -18.46 0.54
C VAL A 17 7.19 -17.35 0.81
N TYR A 18 8.47 -17.67 0.99
CA TYR A 18 9.49 -16.65 1.25
C TYR A 18 9.83 -15.80 0.03
N ALA A 19 9.77 -16.35 -1.18
CA ALA A 19 9.88 -15.57 -2.40
C ALA A 19 8.71 -14.58 -2.50
N GLY A 20 7.47 -15.02 -2.27
CA GLY A 20 6.31 -14.13 -2.23
C GLY A 20 6.43 -13.06 -1.14
N TYR A 21 6.86 -13.44 0.06
CA TYR A 21 7.03 -12.54 1.19
C TYR A 21 8.12 -11.48 0.94
N GLY A 22 9.30 -11.89 0.46
CA GLY A 22 10.41 -10.98 0.18
C GLY A 22 10.25 -10.16 -1.10
N SER A 23 9.55 -10.69 -2.12
CA SER A 23 9.41 -9.99 -3.41
C SER A 23 8.30 -8.94 -3.43
N SER A 24 7.32 -9.05 -2.53
CA SER A 24 6.17 -8.12 -2.46
C SER A 24 6.30 -7.06 -1.37
N GLU A 25 7.29 -7.16 -0.47
CA GLU A 25 7.49 -6.22 0.63
C GLU A 25 7.64 -4.77 0.15
N ALA A 26 8.52 -4.53 -0.83
CA ALA A 26 8.73 -3.18 -1.36
C ALA A 26 7.47 -2.59 -2.00
N LEU A 27 6.70 -3.41 -2.72
CA LEU A 27 5.43 -3.02 -3.31
C LEU A 27 4.41 -2.64 -2.23
N TRP A 28 4.34 -3.43 -1.16
CA TRP A 28 3.43 -3.16 -0.05
C TRP A 28 3.80 -1.89 0.73
N LEU A 29 5.10 -1.69 0.98
CA LEU A 29 5.61 -0.47 1.63
C LEU A 29 5.30 0.78 0.81
N ILE A 30 5.50 0.74 -0.51
CA ILE A 30 5.17 1.85 -1.42
C ILE A 30 3.67 2.11 -1.41
N LEU A 31 2.83 1.07 -1.43
CA LEU A 31 1.39 1.22 -1.37
C LEU A 31 0.93 1.87 -0.05
N CYS A 32 1.47 1.42 1.09
CA CYS A 32 1.21 2.05 2.39
C CYS A 32 1.63 3.52 2.41
N LEU A 33 2.83 3.83 1.91
CA LEU A 33 3.31 5.21 1.83
C LEU A 33 2.42 6.07 0.94
N ALA A 34 2.01 5.55 -0.23
CA ALA A 34 1.11 6.26 -1.13
C ALA A 34 -0.23 6.57 -0.46
N MET A 35 -0.81 5.63 0.29
CA MET A 35 -2.04 5.86 1.04
C MET A 35 -1.89 6.96 2.09
N VAL A 36 -0.77 6.99 2.82
CA VAL A 36 -0.47 8.04 3.81
C VAL A 36 -0.37 9.42 3.14
N VAL A 37 0.37 9.52 2.04
CA VAL A 37 0.53 10.78 1.28
C VAL A 37 -0.83 11.29 0.77
N VAL A 38 -1.65 10.39 0.23
CA VAL A 38 -3.00 10.71 -0.25
C VAL A 38 -3.86 11.24 0.88
N ALA A 39 -3.86 10.59 2.05
CA ALA A 39 -4.62 11.04 3.22
C ALA A 39 -4.22 12.45 3.67
N ILE A 40 -2.91 12.74 3.72
CA ILE A 40 -2.39 14.07 4.07
C ILE A 40 -2.86 15.12 3.06
N PHE A 41 -2.76 14.83 1.76
CA PHE A 41 -3.15 15.76 0.71
C PHE A 41 -4.64 16.10 0.75
N PHE A 42 -5.50 15.08 0.92
CA PHE A 42 -6.94 15.30 1.05
C PHE A 42 -7.32 16.01 2.34
N GLY A 43 -6.65 15.71 3.46
CA GLY A 43 -6.84 16.43 4.72
C GLY A 43 -6.54 17.92 4.58
N TRP A 44 -5.38 18.26 4.01
CA TRP A 44 -5.00 19.65 3.78
C TRP A 44 -6.00 20.39 2.87
N LYS A 45 -6.40 19.77 1.75
CA LYS A 45 -7.39 20.35 0.84
C LYS A 45 -8.75 20.57 1.52
N HIS A 46 -9.18 19.64 2.37
CA HIS A 46 -10.42 19.75 3.12
C HIS A 46 -10.39 20.93 4.10
N GLU A 47 -9.30 21.05 4.87
CA GLU A 47 -9.11 22.15 5.81
C GLU A 47 -9.06 23.50 5.11
N GLU A 48 -8.30 23.62 4.02
CA GLU A 48 -8.22 24.86 3.24
C GLU A 48 -9.61 25.32 2.75
N HIS A 49 -10.44 24.39 2.30
CA HIS A 49 -11.82 24.68 1.89
C HIS A 49 -12.66 25.18 3.07
N ALA A 50 -12.56 24.54 4.24
CA ALA A 50 -13.28 24.94 5.45
C ALA A 50 -12.86 26.34 5.94
N TYR A 51 -11.56 26.65 5.93
CA TYR A 51 -11.05 27.98 6.29
C TYR A 51 -11.52 29.06 5.32
N LYS A 52 -11.52 28.79 4.01
CA LYS A 52 -12.04 29.73 3.01
C LYS A 52 -13.54 29.98 3.16
N ALA A 53 -14.31 28.94 3.47
CA ALA A 53 -15.76 29.04 3.67
C ALA A 53 -16.12 29.87 4.92
N THR A 54 -15.38 29.69 6.01
CA THR A 54 -15.58 30.45 7.25
C THR A 54 -15.15 31.91 7.13
N ARG A 55 -14.01 32.20 6.48
CA ARG A 55 -13.53 33.58 6.24
C ARG A 55 -14.50 34.44 5.42
N LYS A 56 -15.31 33.84 4.54
CA LYS A 56 -16.28 34.59 3.71
C LYS A 56 -17.56 34.97 4.47
N LYS A 57 -17.80 34.39 5.66
CA LYS A 57 -18.98 34.64 6.49
C LYS A 57 -18.76 35.66 7.62
N GLY A 58 -17.50 36.01 7.92
CA GLY A 58 -17.13 37.00 8.93
C GLY A 58 -16.97 38.39 8.35
#